data_AF-A0A1U0QJG1-F1
#
_entry.id   AF-A0A1U0QJG1-F1
#
_cell.length_a   1.000
_cell.length_b   1.000
_cell.length_c   1.000
_cell.angle_alpha   90.00
_cell.angle_beta   90.00
_cell.angle_gamma   90.00
#
_symmetry.space_group_name_H-M   'P 1'
#
loop_
_entity.id
_entity.type
_entity.pdbx_description
1 polymer ?
#
loop_
_entity_poly.entity_id
_entity_poly.type
_entity_poly.pdbx_seq_one_letter_code
_entity_poly.pdbx_strand_id
1 'polypeptide(L)'
;MASETIDGRLAALPDAALGFALGVRVASPQSVANVGQVSTLIAELQRRGVYADMLAVLDPELAARIELLDSADRGQRWARTGRR
;
A
#
# COMPACT_ATOMS: atom_id res chain seq x y z
N MET A 1 -1.63 1.10 20.89
CA MET A 1 -1.37 1.17 19.45
C MET A 1 -1.03 -0.24 18.99
N ALA A 2 -1.97 -0.94 18.36
CA ALA A 2 -1.71 -2.30 17.90
C ALA A 2 -0.82 -2.19 16.66
N SER A 3 0.48 -2.49 16.82
CA SER A 3 1.40 -2.65 15.71
C SER A 3 0.91 -3.85 14.91
N GLU A 4 0.28 -3.57 13.78
CA GLU A 4 -0.21 -4.58 12.86
C GLU A 4 0.98 -5.41 12.39
N THR A 5 1.01 -6.68 12.73
CA THR A 5 2.09 -7.58 12.33
C THR A 5 2.00 -7.78 10.83
N ILE A 6 2.85 -7.08 10.08
CA ILE A 6 2.96 -7.28 8.62
C ILE A 6 3.27 -8.76 8.37
N ASP A 7 2.54 -9.38 7.44
CA ASP A 7 2.71 -10.79 7.07
C ASP A 7 4.19 -11.07 6.76
N GLY A 8 4.78 -12.06 7.43
CA GLY A 8 6.18 -12.45 7.25
C GLY A 8 6.52 -12.81 5.80
N ARG A 9 5.53 -13.20 4.99
CA ARG A 9 5.70 -13.41 3.55
C ARG A 9 6.00 -12.11 2.80
N LEU A 10 5.32 -11.02 3.15
CA LEU A 10 5.57 -9.69 2.60
C LEU A 10 6.94 -9.18 3.03
N ALA A 11 7.29 -9.40 4.30
CA ALA A 11 8.59 -9.01 4.85
C ALA A 11 9.79 -9.70 4.16
N ALA A 12 9.58 -10.89 3.58
CA ALA A 12 10.62 -11.62 2.85
C ALA A 12 10.81 -11.17 1.38
N LEU A 13 9.88 -10.39 0.81
CA LEU A 13 9.98 -9.92 -0.56
C LEU A 13 11.03 -8.81 -0.69
N PRO A 14 11.76 -8.71 -1.82
CA PRO A 14 12.63 -7.57 -2.10
C PRO A 14 11.80 -6.31 -2.40
N ASP A 15 12.38 -5.13 -2.16
CA ASP A 15 11.69 -3.84 -2.32
C ASP A 15 11.13 -3.64 -3.73
N ALA A 16 11.88 -4.07 -4.75
CA ALA A 16 11.43 -4.02 -6.14
C ALA A 16 10.15 -4.86 -6.38
N ALA A 17 10.01 -6.03 -5.73
CA ALA A 17 8.81 -6.85 -5.86
C ALA A 17 7.61 -6.21 -5.17
N LEU A 18 7.83 -5.54 -4.03
CA LEU A 18 6.79 -4.77 -3.34
C LEU A 18 6.34 -3.56 -4.16
N GLY A 19 7.28 -2.81 -4.73
CA GLY A 19 6.98 -1.68 -5.63
C GLY A 19 6.25 -2.14 -6.89
N PHE A 20 6.66 -3.26 -7.48
CA PHE A 20 5.95 -3.84 -8.62
C PHE A 20 4.51 -4.25 -8.26
N ALA A 21 4.32 -4.97 -7.14
CA ALA A 21 3.01 -5.39 -6.67
C ALA A 21 2.10 -4.18 -6.38
N LEU A 22 2.65 -3.10 -5.81
CA LEU A 22 1.93 -1.84 -5.60
C LEU A 22 1.50 -1.23 -6.94
N GLY A 23 2.40 -1.16 -7.92
CA GLY A 23 2.08 -0.68 -9.27
C GLY A 23 0.95 -1.47 -9.93
N VAL A 24 1.02 -2.81 -9.89
CA VAL A 24 -0.04 -3.69 -10.40
C VAL A 24 -1.36 -3.42 -9.70
N ARG A 25 -1.35 -3.26 -8.37
CA ARG A 25 -2.55 -3.02 -7.56
C ARG A 25 -3.20 -1.66 -7.85
N VAL A 26 -2.41 -0.61 -8.04
CA VAL A 26 -2.84 0.75 -8.35
C VAL A 26 -3.41 0.87 -9.77
N ALA A 27 -2.85 0.09 -10.70
CA ALA A 27 -3.34 0.00 -12.08
C ALA A 27 -4.60 -0.88 -12.22
N SER A 28 -4.87 -1.76 -11.25
CA SER A 28 -6.00 -2.69 -11.28
C SER A 28 -7.31 -2.05 -10.80
N PRO A 29 -8.48 -2.54 -11.25
CA PRO A 29 -9.75 -2.18 -10.65
C PRO A 29 -9.80 -2.50 -9.15
N GLN A 30 -10.30 -1.56 -8.36
CA GLN A 30 -10.52 -1.76 -6.93
C GLN A 30 -11.82 -2.54 -6.72
N SER A 31 -11.79 -3.52 -5.83
CA SER A 31 -12.96 -4.34 -5.52
C SER A 31 -12.93 -4.83 -4.08
N VAL A 32 -14.08 -5.31 -3.59
CA VAL A 32 -14.19 -5.82 -2.21
C VAL A 32 -13.20 -6.94 -1.87
N ALA A 33 -12.73 -7.68 -2.88
CA ALA A 33 -11.79 -8.79 -2.73
C ALA A 33 -10.35 -8.36 -2.41
N ASN A 34 -10.01 -7.09 -2.63
CA ASN A 34 -8.63 -6.58 -2.53
C ASN A 34 -8.47 -5.37 -1.61
N VAL A 35 -9.49 -5.09 -0.80
CA VAL A 35 -9.44 -4.10 0.29
C VAL A 35 -8.28 -4.41 1.24
N GLY A 36 -7.50 -3.39 1.57
CA GLY A 36 -6.34 -3.43 2.44
C GLY A 36 -5.02 -3.74 1.73
N GLN A 37 -5.04 -4.15 0.45
CA GLN A 37 -3.81 -4.55 -0.24
C GLN A 37 -2.89 -3.37 -0.55
N VAL A 38 -3.45 -2.23 -0.97
CA VAL A 38 -2.66 -1.01 -1.26
C VAL A 38 -2.01 -0.49 0.01
N SER A 39 -2.80 -0.29 1.06
CA SER A 39 -2.32 0.22 2.35
C SER A 39 -1.31 -0.72 3.01
N THR A 40 -1.47 -2.04 2.87
CA THR A 40 -0.49 -3.02 3.39
C THR A 40 0.86 -2.93 2.67
N LEU A 41 0.86 -2.82 1.34
CA LEU A 41 2.09 -2.69 0.56
C LEU A 41 2.81 -1.37 0.87
N ILE A 42 2.05 -0.28 0.99
CA ILE A 42 2.59 1.04 1.36
C ILE A 42 3.16 1.02 2.78
N ALA A 43 2.44 0.44 3.74
CA ALA A 43 2.91 0.32 5.12
C ALA A 43 4.24 -0.45 5.20
N GLU A 44 4.40 -1.51 4.40
CA GLU A 44 5.65 -2.26 4.36
C GLU A 44 6.81 -1.44 3.74
N LEU A 45 6.56 -0.74 2.63
CA LEU A 45 7.57 0.13 2.02
C LEU A 45 7.95 1.31 2.95
N GLN A 46 6.99 1.85 3.71
CA GLN A 46 7.22 2.88 4.72
C GLN A 46 8.05 2.33 5.89
N ARG A 47 7.71 1.14 6.39
CA ARG A 47 8.46 0.45 7.44
C ARG A 47 9.93 0.22 7.05
N ARG A 48 10.19 0.00 5.76
CA ARG A 48 11.54 -0.15 5.19
C ARG A 48 12.25 1.17 4.87
N GLY A 49 11.55 2.30 4.97
CA GLY A 49 12.10 3.62 4.68
C GLY A 49 12.27 3.94 3.19
N VAL A 50 11.79 3.09 2.28
CA VAL A 50 11.99 3.26 0.83
C VAL A 50 10.80 3.92 0.12
N TYR A 51 9.65 4.05 0.79
CA TYR A 51 8.44 4.59 0.18
C TYR A 51 8.57 6.05 -0.29
N ALA A 52 9.19 6.90 0.54
CA ALA A 52 9.34 8.32 0.22
C ALA A 52 10.24 8.53 -1.01
N ASP A 53 11.39 7.84 -1.04
CA ASP A 53 12.32 7.89 -2.18
C ASP A 53 11.67 7.34 -3.45
N MET A 54 10.89 6.25 -3.33
CA MET A 54 10.12 5.71 -4.45
C MET A 54 9.10 6.72 -4.97
N LEU A 55 8.30 7.37 -4.13
CA LEU A 55 7.35 8.39 -4.59
C LEU A 55 8.05 9.58 -5.27
N ALA A 56 9.21 10.00 -4.77
CA ALA A 56 9.94 11.15 -5.29
C ALA A 56 10.46 10.95 -6.72
N VAL A 57 10.65 9.70 -7.16
CA VAL A 57 11.09 9.38 -8.53
C VAL A 57 9.95 9.11 -9.50
N LEU A 58 8.71 9.02 -9.01
CA LEU A 58 7.53 8.84 -9.85
C LEU A 58 7.07 10.18 -10.45
N ASP A 59 6.32 10.09 -11.54
CA ASP A 59 5.55 11.23 -12.04
C ASP A 59 4.60 11.77 -10.94
N PRO A 60 4.48 13.10 -10.77
CA PRO A 60 3.67 13.69 -9.70
C PRO A 60 2.19 13.27 -9.73
N GLU A 61 1.61 13.07 -10.91
CA GLU A 61 0.21 12.64 -11.05
C GLU A 61 0.05 11.20 -10.54
N LEU A 62 1.01 10.33 -10.88
CA LEU A 62 1.02 8.95 -10.39
C LEU A 62 1.22 8.90 -8.87
N ALA A 63 2.14 9.70 -8.33
CA ALA A 63 2.36 9.79 -6.89
C ALA A 63 1.07 10.22 -6.15
N ALA A 64 0.39 11.27 -6.64
CA ALA A 64 -0.87 11.74 -6.06
C ALA A 64 -1.98 10.67 -6.14
N ARG A 65 -2.05 9.91 -7.24
CA ARG A 65 -2.99 8.80 -7.39
C ARG A 65 -2.75 7.67 -6.39
N ILE A 66 -1.49 7.34 -6.12
CA ILE A 66 -1.12 6.31 -5.13
C ILE A 66 -1.59 6.74 -3.73
N GLU A 67 -1.31 7.98 -3.34
CA GLU A 67 -1.75 8.54 -2.05
C GLU A 67 -3.27 8.57 -1.91
N LEU A 68 -4.00 8.95 -2.98
CA LEU A 68 -5.46 8.93 -2.98
C LEU A 68 -6.00 7.50 -2.78
N LEU A 69 -5.39 6.52 -3.44
CA LEU A 69 -5.79 5.11 -3.31
C LEU A 69 -5.47 4.56 -1.92
N ASP A 70 -4.34 4.92 -1.31
CA ASP A 70 -4.04 4.54 0.08
C ASP A 70 -5.12 5.07 1.04
N SER A 71 -5.46 6.35 0.92
CA SER A 71 -6.50 6.98 1.73
C SER A 71 -7.86 6.28 1.57
N ALA A 72 -8.25 6.00 0.32
CA ALA A 72 -9.50 5.29 0.03
C ALA A 72 -9.49 3.84 0.57
N ASP A 73 -8.38 3.12 0.40
CA ASP A 73 -8.22 1.72 0.83
C ASP A 73 -8.28 1.61 2.35
N ARG A 74 -7.63 2.53 3.08
CA ARG A 74 -7.76 2.63 4.55
C ARG A 74 -9.19 2.91 4.99
N GLY A 75 -9.90 3.80 4.29
CA GLY A 75 -11.31 4.08 4.55
C GLY A 75 -12.22 2.85 4.36
N GLN A 76 -12.03 2.12 3.26
CA GLN A 76 -12.76 0.87 2.98
C GLN A 76 -12.44 -0.21 4.01
N ARG A 77 -11.17 -0.34 4.40
CA ARG A 77 -10.72 -1.28 5.42
C ARG A 77 -11.35 -0.97 6.78
N TRP A 78 -11.38 0.29 7.18
CA TRP A 78 -12.04 0.73 8.41
C TRP A 78 -13.54 0.43 8.39
N ALA A 79 -14.22 0.78 7.29
CA ALA A 79 -15.65 0.47 7.13
C ALA A 79 -15.95 -1.04 7.24
N ARG A 80 -15.04 -1.90 6.77
CA ARG A 80 -15.22 -3.37 6.78
C ARG A 80 -14.89 -4.02 8.13
N THR A 81 -13.87 -3.52 8.83
CA THR A 81 -13.28 -4.21 9.99
C THR A 81 -13.48 -3.48 11.31
N GLY A 82 -13.92 -2.21 11.28
CA GLY A 82 -13.98 -1.31 12.43
C GLY A 82 -12.60 -0.93 12.99
N ARG A 83 -11.51 -1.37 12.36
CA ARG A 83 -10.13 -1.10 12.79
C ARG A 83 -9.50 -0.06 11.88
N ARG A 84 -8.81 0.90 12.50
CA ARG A 84 -8.12 1.99 11.83
C ARG A 84 -6.66 1.64 11.61
#